data_AF-A0A950B1L5-F1
#
_entry.id   AF-A0A950B1L5-F1
#
_cell.length_a   1.000
_cell.length_b   1.000
_cell.length_c   1.000
_cell.angle_alpha   90.00
_cell.angle_beta   90.00
_cell.angle_gamma   90.00
#
_symmetry.space_group_name_H-M   'P 1'
#
loop_
_entity.id
_entity.type
_entity.pdbx_description
1 polymer ?
#
loop_
_entity_poly.entity_id
_entity_poly.type
_entity_poly.pdbx_seq_one_letter_code
_entity_poly.pdbx_strand_id
1 'polypeptide(L)'
;MQRLVGTFVLGQPSCPAGHPAGSWFIVSFGSKVQQNSASPCAGGAATLLNPGTVGLPTGRFLPDARPTFDGQGDSLSAGVIQPTLFGSQKLGMATSPDDVQDAPDGPAAFSAPEALTQDGNLVVDLRALDVTYRGQPDSTCASDAGNGCWQEGSEQAAGSYDPATGAFSLEWFSSQGFTGASAGVTFHLAGTFVGRAGVAPPGTSLSGSPRYAVTDSAASTTSSPASASAQAPATPIEPDTTVPAPPATSLAATADSVGTAGASPAATVLRAAAAALVVIIGAAALVTGHP
;
A
#
# COMPACT_ATOMS: atom_id res chain seq x y z
N MET A 1 14.05 -13.31 25.45
CA MET A 1 13.38 -13.26 24.14
C MET A 1 12.26 -14.29 24.04
N GLN A 2 11.14 -13.91 23.41
CA GLN A 2 9.99 -14.74 23.12
C GLN A 2 9.62 -14.62 21.63
N ARG A 3 9.03 -15.68 21.05
CA ARG A 3 8.45 -15.68 19.71
C ARG A 3 6.95 -15.43 19.80
N LEU A 4 6.42 -14.49 19.02
CA LEU A 4 4.99 -14.22 18.94
C LEU A 4 4.37 -15.03 17.79
N VAL A 5 3.46 -15.96 18.14
CA VAL A 5 2.72 -16.81 17.17
C VAL A 5 1.24 -16.44 17.23
N GLY A 6 0.72 -15.80 16.19
CA GLY A 6 -0.60 -15.20 16.19
C GLY A 6 -0.85 -14.27 15.00
N THR A 7 -1.49 -13.14 15.24
CA THR A 7 -1.85 -12.15 14.22
C THR A 7 -1.87 -10.75 14.80
N PHE A 8 -1.20 -9.81 14.12
CA PHE A 8 -1.25 -8.38 14.42
C PHE A 8 -2.53 -7.80 13.81
N VAL A 9 -3.51 -7.49 14.66
CA VAL A 9 -4.75 -6.83 14.26
C VAL A 9 -4.54 -5.33 14.38
N LEU A 10 -4.63 -4.61 13.27
CA LEU A 10 -4.43 -3.17 13.23
C LEU A 10 -5.54 -2.45 14.02
N GLY A 11 -5.19 -1.35 14.69
CA GLY A 11 -6.14 -0.45 15.31
C GLY A 11 -6.81 0.45 14.28
N GLN A 12 -8.01 0.96 14.59
CA GLN A 12 -8.66 1.99 13.78
C GLN A 12 -7.77 3.24 13.76
N PRO A 13 -7.35 3.73 12.57
CA PRO A 13 -6.51 4.92 12.49
C PRO A 13 -7.34 6.17 12.78
N SER A 14 -6.68 7.24 13.21
CA SER A 14 -7.33 8.53 13.46
C SER A 14 -6.38 9.68 13.20
N CYS A 15 -6.93 10.90 13.18
CA CYS A 15 -6.17 12.11 12.87
C CYS A 15 -6.32 13.24 13.90
N PRO A 16 -6.10 13.00 15.21
CA PRO A 16 -6.24 14.02 16.24
C PRO A 16 -5.34 15.23 15.95
N ALA A 17 -5.93 16.41 15.85
CA ALA A 17 -5.26 17.67 15.52
C ALA A 17 -4.38 17.62 14.24
N GLY A 18 -4.69 16.74 13.28
CA GLY A 18 -3.94 16.58 12.04
C GLY A 18 -2.71 15.67 12.14
N HIS A 19 -2.43 15.08 13.30
CA HIS A 19 -1.36 14.09 13.47
C HIS A 19 -1.90 12.66 13.27
N PRO A 20 -1.21 11.79 12.52
CA PRO A 20 -1.65 10.41 12.34
C PRO A 20 -1.48 9.61 13.65
N ALA A 21 -2.50 8.80 13.97
CA ALA A 21 -2.46 7.83 15.07
C ALA A 21 -3.06 6.51 14.60
N GLY A 22 -2.56 5.38 15.10
CA GLY A 22 -2.81 4.06 14.52
C GLY A 22 -1.88 3.79 13.33
N SER A 23 -2.31 2.98 12.37
CA SER A 23 -1.47 2.60 11.21
C SER A 23 -1.48 3.66 10.09
N TRP A 24 -0.34 3.89 9.46
CA TRP A 24 -0.16 4.85 8.37
C TRP A 24 1.09 4.55 7.52
N PHE A 25 1.24 5.23 6.37
CA PHE A 25 2.50 5.29 5.63
C PHE A 25 2.78 6.69 5.04
N ILE A 26 4.05 6.99 4.80
CA ILE A 26 4.55 8.23 4.18
C ILE A 26 5.48 7.86 3.02
N VAL A 27 5.22 8.40 1.82
CA VAL A 27 6.06 8.20 0.64
C VAL A 27 6.95 9.42 0.41
N SER A 28 8.26 9.20 0.33
CA SER A 28 9.29 10.25 0.27
C SER A 28 10.19 10.11 -0.96
N PHE A 29 10.44 11.23 -1.62
CA PHE A 29 11.39 11.40 -2.73
C PHE A 29 12.56 12.27 -2.26
N GLY A 30 13.55 11.65 -1.62
CA GLY A 30 14.60 12.37 -0.89
C GLY A 30 13.99 13.20 0.24
N SER A 31 14.12 14.53 0.17
CA SER A 31 13.56 15.47 1.16
C SER A 31 12.12 15.91 0.88
N LYS A 32 11.47 15.42 -0.19
CA LYS A 32 10.08 15.77 -0.54
C LYS A 32 9.12 14.65 -0.16
N VAL A 33 8.01 14.98 0.49
CA VAL A 33 6.93 14.00 0.76
C VAL A 33 5.85 14.09 -0.30
N GLN A 34 5.47 12.95 -0.88
CA GLN A 34 4.33 12.83 -1.77
C GLN A 34 3.04 13.03 -0.99
N GLN A 35 2.25 14.04 -1.39
CA GLN A 35 0.95 14.29 -0.76
C GLN A 35 -0.10 13.33 -1.31
N ASN A 36 -0.91 12.78 -0.42
CA ASN A 36 -2.16 12.10 -0.74
C ASN A 36 -3.32 13.04 -0.41
N SER A 37 -3.96 13.61 -1.43
CA SER A 37 -5.09 14.53 -1.28
C SER A 37 -6.34 13.88 -0.67
N ALA A 38 -6.41 12.54 -0.64
CA ALA A 38 -7.46 11.80 0.06
C ALA A 38 -7.22 11.68 1.57
N SER A 39 -6.00 11.99 2.07
CA SER A 39 -5.69 11.87 3.50
C SER A 39 -6.01 13.14 4.28
N PRO A 40 -6.67 13.04 5.45
CA PRO A 40 -6.84 14.16 6.37
C PRO A 40 -5.58 14.47 7.21
N CYS A 41 -4.52 13.65 7.15
CA CYS A 41 -3.39 13.73 8.07
C CYS A 41 -2.13 14.38 7.52
N ALA A 42 -1.46 15.14 8.41
CA ALA A 42 -0.22 15.84 8.14
C ALA A 42 -0.26 16.68 6.86
N GLY A 43 -1.40 17.33 6.58
CA GLY A 43 -1.62 18.12 5.36
C GLY A 43 -1.73 17.31 4.06
N GLY A 44 -1.87 15.98 4.16
CA GLY A 44 -1.81 15.02 3.05
C GLY A 44 -0.54 14.14 3.09
N ALA A 45 0.44 14.43 3.95
CA ALA A 45 1.74 13.78 3.94
C ALA A 45 1.74 12.31 4.41
N ALA A 46 0.82 11.95 5.32
CA ALA A 46 0.69 10.59 5.86
C ALA A 46 -0.66 10.00 5.46
N THR A 47 -0.67 8.81 4.86
CA THR A 47 -1.89 8.08 4.48
C THR A 47 -2.26 7.09 5.58
N LEU A 48 -3.46 7.24 6.16
CA LEU A 48 -3.98 6.35 7.19
C LEU A 48 -4.37 4.98 6.63
N LEU A 49 -4.05 3.90 7.34
CA LEU A 49 -4.34 2.52 6.95
C LEU A 49 -5.43 1.92 7.84
N ASN A 50 -6.60 1.62 7.26
CA ASN A 50 -7.70 0.99 7.99
C ASN A 50 -7.47 -0.52 8.17
N PRO A 51 -7.88 -1.13 9.30
CA PRO A 51 -7.70 -2.58 9.53
C PRO A 51 -8.40 -3.44 8.50
N GLY A 52 -7.68 -4.42 7.96
CA GLY A 52 -8.22 -5.44 7.05
C GLY A 52 -9.08 -6.49 7.76
N THR A 53 -9.54 -7.48 7.00
CA THR A 53 -10.43 -8.54 7.47
C THR A 53 -9.75 -9.60 8.34
N VAL A 54 -8.42 -9.69 8.30
CA VAL A 54 -7.61 -10.69 9.02
C VAL A 54 -6.54 -10.05 9.91
N GLY A 55 -5.87 -9.01 9.42
CA GLY A 55 -4.62 -8.51 10.00
C GLY A 55 -3.40 -9.29 9.49
N LEU A 56 -2.22 -9.00 10.04
CA LEU A 56 -0.94 -9.55 9.59
C LEU A 56 -0.55 -10.79 10.42
N PRO A 57 -0.63 -12.02 9.89
CA PRO A 57 -0.31 -13.23 10.65
C PRO A 57 1.20 -13.46 10.77
N THR A 58 1.61 -14.17 11.83
CA THR A 58 2.97 -14.68 11.97
C THR A 58 3.02 -16.19 11.73
N GLY A 59 4.11 -16.67 11.12
CA GLY A 59 4.34 -18.09 10.84
C GLY A 59 3.48 -18.71 9.74
N ARG A 60 2.70 -17.90 9.01
CA ARG A 60 2.01 -18.28 7.77
C ARG A 60 1.87 -17.07 6.84
N PHE A 61 1.72 -17.33 5.55
CA PHE A 61 1.40 -16.29 4.56
C PHE A 61 -0.09 -15.92 4.57
N LEU A 62 -0.40 -14.73 4.09
CA LEU A 62 -1.75 -14.24 3.80
C LEU A 62 -1.74 -13.71 2.36
N PRO A 63 -1.97 -14.58 1.36
CA PRO A 63 -1.75 -14.24 -0.04
C PRO A 63 -2.74 -13.18 -0.54
N ASP A 64 -2.38 -12.53 -1.65
CA ASP A 64 -3.26 -11.61 -2.35
C ASP A 64 -4.60 -12.23 -2.77
N ALA A 65 -5.57 -11.35 -3.01
CA ALA A 65 -6.80 -11.70 -3.69
C ALA A 65 -6.53 -12.31 -5.08
N ARG A 66 -7.51 -13.07 -5.60
CA ARG A 66 -7.49 -13.63 -6.96
C ARG A 66 -8.81 -13.29 -7.69
N PRO A 67 -8.81 -12.36 -8.66
CA PRO A 67 -7.67 -11.54 -9.10
C PRO A 67 -7.15 -10.62 -7.99
N THR A 68 -5.90 -10.20 -8.10
CA THR A 68 -5.25 -9.25 -7.18
C THR A 68 -5.75 -7.83 -7.42
N PHE A 69 -6.10 -7.51 -8.68
CA PHE A 69 -6.59 -6.20 -9.09
C PHE A 69 -8.00 -6.28 -9.67
N ASP A 70 -8.78 -5.22 -9.51
CA ASP A 70 -10.06 -5.06 -10.21
C ASP A 70 -9.88 -4.50 -11.64
N GLY A 71 -10.98 -4.25 -12.33
CA GLY A 71 -11.00 -3.68 -13.68
C GLY A 71 -10.38 -2.28 -13.83
N GLN A 72 -9.99 -1.64 -12.72
CA GLN A 72 -9.38 -0.31 -12.66
C GLN A 72 -7.89 -0.36 -12.26
N GLY A 73 -7.36 -1.54 -11.88
CA GLY A 73 -6.02 -1.69 -11.32
C GLY A 73 -5.92 -1.34 -9.83
N ASP A 74 -7.06 -1.21 -9.14
CA ASP A 74 -7.11 -1.09 -7.68
C ASP A 74 -6.90 -2.46 -7.05
N SER A 75 -6.13 -2.53 -5.95
CA SER A 75 -5.94 -3.79 -5.25
C SER A 75 -7.19 -4.26 -4.51
N LEU A 76 -7.48 -5.55 -4.65
CA LEU A 76 -8.55 -6.27 -3.97
C LEU A 76 -8.07 -6.92 -2.66
N SER A 77 -6.79 -6.82 -2.32
CA SER A 77 -6.18 -7.46 -1.15
C SER A 77 -6.54 -6.75 0.17
N ALA A 78 -7.69 -7.14 0.71
CA ALA A 78 -8.29 -6.59 1.94
C ALA A 78 -7.90 -7.33 3.24
N GLY A 79 -6.86 -8.16 3.20
CA GLY A 79 -6.48 -9.07 4.29
C GLY A 79 -5.84 -8.35 5.49
N VAL A 80 -4.71 -7.68 5.26
CA VAL A 80 -3.96 -6.96 6.31
C VAL A 80 -4.55 -5.58 6.58
N ILE A 81 -4.84 -4.82 5.53
CA ILE A 81 -5.51 -3.51 5.53
C ILE A 81 -6.79 -3.58 4.70
N GLN A 82 -7.69 -2.62 4.84
CA GLN A 82 -8.68 -2.35 3.79
C GLN A 82 -8.00 -1.63 2.61
N PRO A 83 -8.41 -1.88 1.35
CA PRO A 83 -7.88 -1.19 0.19
C PRO A 83 -7.98 0.33 0.34
N THR A 84 -6.83 0.99 0.47
CA THR A 84 -6.71 2.38 0.91
C THR A 84 -6.35 3.28 -0.27
N LEU A 85 -7.11 4.35 -0.49
CA LEU A 85 -6.89 5.26 -1.62
C LEU A 85 -5.59 6.07 -1.43
N PHE A 86 -4.67 5.92 -2.38
CA PHE A 86 -3.44 6.69 -2.50
C PHE A 86 -3.34 7.31 -3.90
N GLY A 87 -3.47 8.64 -3.96
CA GLY A 87 -3.57 9.34 -5.25
C GLY A 87 -4.88 8.98 -5.97
N SER A 88 -4.81 8.12 -6.99
CA SER A 88 -5.97 7.69 -7.79
C SER A 88 -6.17 6.18 -7.86
N GLN A 89 -5.45 5.40 -7.04
CA GLN A 89 -5.63 3.95 -6.92
C GLN A 89 -5.75 3.52 -5.46
N LYS A 90 -6.43 2.40 -5.22
CA LYS A 90 -6.44 1.73 -3.92
C LYS A 90 -5.29 0.75 -3.80
N LEU A 91 -4.68 0.80 -2.62
CA LEU A 91 -3.52 0.03 -2.21
C LEU A 91 -3.95 -1.03 -1.20
N GLY A 92 -3.54 -2.28 -1.43
CA GLY A 92 -3.72 -3.43 -0.53
C GLY A 92 -2.39 -3.93 0.03
N MET A 93 -2.46 -4.86 0.98
CA MET A 93 -1.30 -5.54 1.56
C MET A 93 -1.58 -7.04 1.72
N ALA A 94 -0.58 -7.83 1.37
CA ALA A 94 -0.58 -9.29 1.43
C ALA A 94 0.81 -9.80 1.86
N THR A 95 0.96 -11.12 2.02
CA THR A 95 2.29 -11.73 2.14
C THR A 95 2.46 -12.94 1.23
N SER A 96 3.62 -13.01 0.58
CA SER A 96 4.01 -14.03 -0.41
C SER A 96 5.28 -14.79 0.03
N PRO A 97 5.38 -16.11 -0.24
CA PRO A 97 6.66 -16.83 -0.17
C PRO A 97 7.62 -16.44 -1.30
N ASP A 98 7.08 -15.95 -2.40
CA ASP A 98 7.79 -15.76 -3.66
C ASP A 98 8.12 -14.27 -3.85
N ASP A 99 9.32 -13.97 -4.32
CA ASP A 99 9.59 -12.65 -4.87
C ASP A 99 8.89 -12.56 -6.22
N VAL A 100 7.78 -11.81 -6.26
CA VAL A 100 6.93 -11.71 -7.46
C VAL A 100 7.63 -11.01 -8.63
N GLN A 101 8.81 -10.41 -8.42
CA GLN A 101 9.68 -9.90 -9.48
C GLN A 101 10.59 -11.00 -10.06
N ASP A 102 10.96 -12.01 -9.27
CA ASP A 102 11.84 -13.13 -9.63
C ASP A 102 11.06 -14.47 -9.74
N ALA A 103 10.28 -14.59 -10.83
CA ALA A 103 9.66 -15.83 -11.34
C ALA A 103 8.82 -16.68 -10.34
N PRO A 104 7.47 -16.67 -10.43
CA PRO A 104 6.56 -17.31 -9.46
C PRO A 104 6.59 -18.86 -9.42
N ASP A 105 7.40 -19.52 -10.25
CA ASP A 105 7.64 -20.98 -10.23
C ASP A 105 8.98 -21.35 -9.53
N GLY A 106 9.67 -20.37 -8.94
CA GLY A 106 10.91 -20.55 -8.20
C GLY A 106 10.75 -21.20 -6.81
N PRO A 107 11.86 -21.50 -6.11
CA PRO A 107 11.80 -21.80 -4.68
C PRO A 107 11.42 -20.52 -3.91
N ALA A 108 10.66 -20.67 -2.82
CA ALA A 108 10.28 -19.56 -1.95
C ALA A 108 11.49 -18.70 -1.56
N ALA A 109 11.45 -17.42 -1.94
CA ALA A 109 12.46 -16.42 -1.62
C ALA A 109 12.41 -16.01 -0.14
N PHE A 110 11.20 -16.03 0.46
CA PHE A 110 10.96 -15.50 1.80
C PHE A 110 10.37 -16.54 2.76
N SER A 111 10.69 -16.37 4.04
CA SER A 111 9.98 -17.04 5.12
C SER A 111 8.70 -16.27 5.46
N ALA A 112 7.68 -16.98 5.96
CA ALA A 112 6.49 -16.33 6.47
C ALA A 112 6.83 -15.42 7.67
N PRO A 113 6.09 -14.31 7.89
CA PRO A 113 6.48 -13.30 8.88
C PRO A 113 6.77 -13.86 10.26
N GLU A 114 7.92 -13.51 10.85
CA GLU A 114 8.33 -13.96 12.17
C GLU A 114 8.46 -12.78 13.13
N ALA A 115 7.80 -12.86 14.28
CA ALA A 115 7.82 -11.82 15.30
C ALA A 115 8.52 -12.28 16.58
N LEU A 116 9.40 -11.43 17.09
CA LEU A 116 10.23 -11.66 18.26
C LEU A 116 10.11 -10.48 19.22
N THR A 117 9.95 -10.76 20.51
CA THR A 117 9.88 -9.73 21.55
C THR A 117 10.84 -9.99 22.70
N GLN A 118 11.37 -8.91 23.26
CA GLN A 118 12.15 -8.93 24.48
C GLN A 118 12.04 -7.58 25.20
N ASP A 119 11.72 -7.63 26.49
CA ASP A 119 11.75 -6.46 27.39
C ASP A 119 10.93 -5.26 26.84
N GLY A 120 9.79 -5.56 26.21
CA GLY A 120 8.89 -4.58 25.58
C GLY A 120 9.25 -4.18 24.15
N ASN A 121 10.43 -4.54 23.66
CA ASN A 121 10.85 -4.32 22.27
C ASN A 121 10.25 -5.41 21.36
N LEU A 122 9.92 -5.04 20.13
CA LEU A 122 9.37 -5.93 19.11
C LEU A 122 10.20 -5.79 17.82
N VAL A 123 10.55 -6.91 17.20
CA VAL A 123 11.08 -6.98 15.83
C VAL A 123 10.30 -8.02 15.06
N VAL A 124 10.00 -7.71 13.79
CA VAL A 124 9.29 -8.61 12.88
C VAL A 124 10.03 -8.65 11.54
N ASP A 125 10.32 -9.86 11.07
CA ASP A 125 10.72 -10.10 9.68
C ASP A 125 9.46 -10.01 8.81
N LEU A 126 9.45 -9.00 7.93
CA LEU A 126 8.39 -8.69 6.99
C LEU A 126 8.88 -8.78 5.53
N ARG A 127 10.00 -9.45 5.21
CA ARG A 127 10.48 -9.56 3.80
C ARG A 127 9.42 -10.08 2.83
N ALA A 128 8.57 -10.98 3.32
CA ALA A 128 7.42 -11.52 2.61
C ALA A 128 6.24 -10.54 2.42
N LEU A 129 6.32 -9.28 2.84
CA LEU A 129 5.22 -8.31 2.77
C LEU A 129 5.20 -7.59 1.42
N ASP A 130 4.12 -7.80 0.69
CA ASP A 130 3.83 -7.14 -0.57
C ASP A 130 2.77 -6.06 -0.39
N VAL A 131 2.96 -4.98 -1.14
CA VAL A 131 2.01 -3.88 -1.28
C VAL A 131 1.56 -3.84 -2.75
N THR A 132 0.26 -3.92 -2.98
CA THR A 132 -0.31 -4.06 -4.33
C THR A 132 -1.15 -2.83 -4.69
N TYR A 133 -0.83 -2.19 -5.83
CA TYR A 133 -1.63 -1.11 -6.45
C TYR A 133 -1.12 -0.82 -7.89
N ARG A 134 -1.99 -0.30 -8.78
CA ARG A 134 -1.68 0.02 -10.19
C ARG A 134 -1.29 -1.20 -11.06
N GLY A 135 -1.81 -2.38 -10.75
CA GLY A 135 -1.66 -3.56 -11.61
C GLY A 135 -2.47 -3.47 -12.90
N GLN A 136 -2.31 -4.47 -13.77
CA GLN A 136 -3.19 -4.64 -14.93
C GLN A 136 -4.62 -4.97 -14.45
N PRO A 137 -5.67 -4.53 -15.18
CA PRO A 137 -7.04 -4.94 -14.90
C PRO A 137 -7.23 -6.46 -14.81
N ASP A 138 -7.98 -6.89 -13.80
CA ASP A 138 -8.41 -8.30 -13.55
C ASP A 138 -7.26 -9.32 -13.43
N SER A 139 -6.05 -8.88 -13.08
CA SER A 139 -4.84 -9.71 -13.10
C SER A 139 -4.34 -10.17 -11.72
N THR A 140 -3.16 -10.80 -11.69
CA THR A 140 -2.44 -11.21 -10.46
C THR A 140 -0.98 -10.79 -10.53
N CYS A 141 -0.31 -10.65 -9.37
CA CYS A 141 1.14 -10.40 -9.35
C CYS A 141 1.96 -11.40 -10.20
N ALA A 142 1.57 -12.68 -10.16
CA ALA A 142 2.24 -13.74 -10.92
C ALA A 142 2.00 -13.64 -12.44
N SER A 143 0.79 -13.26 -12.89
CA SER A 143 0.47 -13.18 -14.32
C SER A 143 1.17 -12.03 -15.05
N ASP A 144 1.56 -10.99 -14.30
CA ASP A 144 2.04 -9.73 -14.84
C ASP A 144 3.52 -9.47 -14.54
N ALA A 145 4.27 -10.51 -14.12
CA ALA A 145 5.66 -10.41 -13.68
C ALA A 145 5.88 -9.30 -12.64
N GLY A 146 5.01 -9.26 -11.62
CA GLY A 146 5.10 -8.32 -10.51
C GLY A 146 4.62 -6.90 -10.81
N ASN A 147 4.08 -6.59 -12.00
CA ASN A 147 3.60 -5.23 -12.30
C ASN A 147 2.47 -4.80 -11.34
N GLY A 148 2.69 -3.70 -10.62
CA GLY A 148 1.79 -3.22 -9.57
C GLY A 148 1.92 -3.94 -8.22
N CYS A 149 2.88 -4.86 -8.07
CA CYS A 149 3.17 -5.58 -6.83
C CYS A 149 4.58 -5.26 -6.35
N TRP A 150 4.66 -4.66 -5.17
CA TRP A 150 5.87 -4.06 -4.63
C TRP A 150 6.25 -4.76 -3.33
N GLN A 151 7.40 -5.43 -3.31
CA GLN A 151 7.99 -6.02 -2.12
C GLN A 151 8.47 -4.87 -1.21
N GLU A 152 7.59 -4.36 -0.35
CA GLU A 152 7.87 -3.23 0.56
C GLU A 152 8.22 -3.69 1.98
N GLY A 153 8.48 -5.00 2.12
CA GLY A 153 8.91 -5.65 3.35
C GLY A 153 10.27 -5.21 3.86
N SER A 154 10.58 -5.63 5.09
CA SER A 154 11.90 -5.45 5.70
C SER A 154 12.22 -6.62 6.62
N GLU A 155 13.48 -7.06 6.65
CA GLU A 155 13.94 -8.09 7.60
C GLU A 155 13.84 -7.62 9.06
N GLN A 156 13.75 -6.30 9.30
CA GLN A 156 13.84 -5.70 10.63
C GLN A 156 12.84 -4.56 10.83
N ALA A 157 11.55 -4.84 10.68
CA ALA A 157 10.52 -3.92 11.15
C ALA A 157 10.52 -3.92 12.69
N ALA A 158 10.68 -2.75 13.31
CA ALA A 158 10.98 -2.63 14.72
C ALA A 158 9.96 -1.75 15.45
N GLY A 159 9.75 -1.98 16.73
CA GLY A 159 8.89 -1.16 17.55
C GLY A 159 8.67 -1.73 18.95
N SER A 160 7.44 -1.66 19.44
CA SER A 160 7.09 -1.98 20.83
C SER A 160 5.99 -3.03 20.92
N TYR A 161 5.97 -3.74 22.05
CA TYR A 161 4.94 -4.72 22.41
C TYR A 161 4.69 -4.70 23.92
N ASP A 162 3.45 -4.44 24.33
CA ASP A 162 3.01 -4.60 25.71
C ASP A 162 2.42 -6.02 25.92
N PRO A 163 3.07 -6.90 26.70
CA PRO A 163 2.58 -8.25 26.95
C PRO A 163 1.30 -8.31 27.81
N ALA A 164 0.92 -7.23 28.50
CA ALA A 164 -0.28 -7.20 29.34
C ALA A 164 -1.55 -6.89 28.53
N THR A 165 -1.47 -5.97 27.56
CA THR A 165 -2.60 -5.57 26.70
C THR A 165 -2.55 -6.18 25.30
N GLY A 166 -1.39 -6.71 24.88
CA GLY A 166 -1.13 -7.10 23.50
C GLY A 166 -0.91 -5.92 22.56
N ALA A 167 -0.91 -4.67 23.04
CA ALA A 167 -0.71 -3.49 22.21
C ALA A 167 0.67 -3.51 21.54
N PHE A 168 0.74 -3.09 20.28
CA PHE A 168 1.99 -3.05 19.52
C PHE A 168 2.13 -1.79 18.67
N SER A 169 3.37 -1.45 18.37
CA SER A 169 3.77 -0.59 17.25
C SER A 169 4.90 -1.26 16.45
N LEU A 170 4.92 -1.03 15.14
CA LEU A 170 5.95 -1.48 14.21
C LEU A 170 6.21 -0.38 13.20
N GLU A 171 7.48 -0.08 12.95
CA GLU A 171 7.90 0.90 11.97
C GLU A 171 9.09 0.36 11.16
N TRP A 172 9.09 0.65 9.87
CA TRP A 172 10.23 0.40 9.00
C TRP A 172 10.26 1.38 7.84
N PHE A 173 11.42 1.46 7.21
CA PHE A 173 11.62 2.17 5.95
C PHE A 173 11.95 1.15 4.86
N SER A 174 11.25 1.25 3.74
CA SER A 174 11.59 0.59 2.49
C SER A 174 12.20 1.61 1.52
N SER A 175 13.28 1.22 0.86
CA SER A 175 13.87 1.96 -0.28
C SER A 175 13.53 1.32 -1.62
N GLN A 176 12.66 0.32 -1.63
CA GLN A 176 12.18 -0.31 -2.86
C GLN A 176 11.32 0.72 -3.59
N GLY A 177 11.41 0.72 -4.92
CA GLY A 177 10.97 1.85 -5.74
C GLY A 177 9.45 1.94 -5.91
N PHE A 178 8.72 2.14 -4.81
CA PHE A 178 7.26 2.06 -4.63
C PHE A 178 6.41 2.64 -5.76
N THR A 179 6.88 3.68 -6.45
CA THR A 179 6.16 4.35 -7.55
C THR A 179 6.81 4.15 -8.93
N GLY A 180 7.66 3.13 -9.10
CA GLY A 180 8.52 2.95 -10.27
C GLY A 180 9.66 3.97 -10.39
N ALA A 181 9.97 4.69 -9.31
CA ALA A 181 11.04 5.68 -9.20
C ALA A 181 11.74 5.55 -7.85
N SER A 182 12.82 6.30 -7.62
CA SER A 182 13.56 6.34 -6.34
C SER A 182 12.77 7.05 -5.23
N ALA A 183 11.60 6.50 -4.91
CA ALA A 183 10.86 6.74 -3.68
C ALA A 183 11.41 5.83 -2.56
N GLY A 184 11.25 6.26 -1.32
CA GLY A 184 11.24 5.36 -0.18
C GLY A 184 9.94 5.56 0.61
N VAL A 185 9.54 4.56 1.37
CA VAL A 185 8.29 4.56 2.13
C VAL A 185 8.58 4.24 3.59
N THR A 186 8.12 5.10 4.48
CA THR A 186 8.04 4.80 5.91
C THR A 186 6.66 4.23 6.19
N PHE A 187 6.60 2.99 6.66
CA PHE A 187 5.38 2.34 7.13
C PHE A 187 5.36 2.30 8.64
N HIS A 188 4.19 2.56 9.22
CA HIS A 188 3.92 2.42 10.64
C HIS A 188 2.64 1.61 10.83
N LEU A 189 2.71 0.48 11.54
CA LEU A 189 1.56 -0.34 11.90
C LEU A 189 1.39 -0.34 13.42
N ALA A 190 0.17 -0.11 13.90
CA ALA A 190 -0.15 -0.14 15.32
C ALA A 190 -1.50 -0.81 15.57
N GLY A 191 -1.67 -1.45 16.73
CA GLY A 191 -2.89 -2.17 17.07
C GLY A 191 -2.71 -3.14 18.23
N THR A 192 -3.34 -4.31 18.14
CA THR A 192 -3.27 -5.38 19.14
C THR A 192 -2.86 -6.71 18.51
N PHE A 193 -1.88 -7.38 19.10
CA PHE A 193 -1.49 -8.73 18.74
C PHE A 193 -2.40 -9.76 19.44
N VAL A 194 -3.02 -10.64 18.64
CA VAL A 194 -3.85 -11.74 19.10
C VAL A 194 -3.11 -13.05 18.86
N GLY A 195 -2.65 -13.70 19.92
CA GLY A 195 -1.82 -14.90 19.79
C GLY A 195 -1.22 -15.39 21.10
N ARG A 196 -0.05 -16.01 21.00
CA ARG A 196 0.72 -16.52 22.15
C ARG A 196 2.19 -16.11 22.03
N ALA A 197 2.78 -15.74 23.16
CA ALA A 197 4.23 -15.66 23.31
C ALA A 197 4.77 -17.03 23.72
N GLY A 198 5.68 -17.59 22.91
CA GLY A 198 6.41 -18.83 23.19
C GLY A 198 7.90 -18.58 23.40
N VAL A 199 8.64 -19.59 23.85
CA VAL A 199 10.11 -19.54 23.84
C VAL A 199 10.59 -19.50 22.40
N ALA A 200 11.48 -18.58 22.06
CA ALA A 200 12.06 -18.51 20.73
C ALA A 200 13.04 -19.69 20.49
N PRO A 201 13.21 -20.18 19.24
CA PRO A 201 14.18 -21.21 18.93
C PRO A 201 15.61 -20.84 19.36
N PRO A 202 16.46 -21.82 19.71
CA PRO A 202 17.88 -21.56 19.96
C PRO A 202 18.55 -20.95 18.72
N GLY A 203 19.38 -19.92 18.93
CA GLY A 203 20.11 -19.23 17.86
C GLY A 203 19.37 -18.05 17.22
N THR A 204 18.06 -17.90 17.46
CA THR A 204 17.33 -16.69 17.07
C THR A 204 17.87 -15.47 17.83
N SER A 205 17.93 -14.30 17.18
CA SER A 205 18.52 -13.07 17.74
C SER A 205 17.77 -11.82 17.30
N LEU A 206 17.61 -10.85 18.21
CA LEU A 206 17.07 -9.50 17.94
C LEU A 206 18.15 -8.53 17.41
N SER A 207 19.25 -9.04 16.83
CA SER A 207 20.40 -8.21 16.41
C SER A 207 20.16 -7.41 15.13
N GLY A 208 19.11 -6.58 15.16
CA GLY A 208 18.86 -5.47 14.27
C GLY A 208 18.72 -4.20 15.10
N SER A 209 19.79 -3.42 15.24
CA SER A 209 19.62 -2.02 15.66
C SER A 209 18.87 -1.31 14.53
N PRO A 210 17.67 -0.75 14.74
CA PRO A 210 16.95 -0.04 13.69
C PRO A 210 17.80 1.14 13.23
N ARG A 211 18.37 1.04 12.02
CA ARG A 211 19.30 2.04 11.45
C ARG A 211 18.62 3.30 10.93
N TYR A 212 17.41 3.59 11.39
CA TYR A 212 16.67 4.81 11.08
C TYR A 212 16.03 5.37 12.35
N ALA A 213 16.86 6.02 13.18
CA ALA A 213 16.34 7.05 14.05
C ALA A 213 15.88 8.22 13.17
N VAL A 214 14.60 8.56 13.20
CA VAL A 214 14.08 9.78 12.57
C VAL A 214 14.67 10.98 13.31
N THR A 215 15.77 11.53 12.79
CA THR A 215 16.37 12.74 13.35
C THR A 215 15.57 13.96 12.93
N ASP A 216 14.84 14.54 13.89
CA ASP A 216 14.32 15.90 13.80
C ASP A 216 15.42 16.84 13.30
N SER A 217 15.27 17.31 12.06
CA SER A 217 16.30 18.09 11.37
C SER A 217 16.20 19.57 11.72
N ALA A 218 16.64 19.91 12.94
CA ALA A 218 16.79 21.28 13.38
C ALA A 218 18.18 21.85 13.00
N ALA A 219 18.17 22.83 12.10
CA ALA A 219 19.18 23.89 11.88
C ALA A 219 20.66 23.50 11.67
N SER A 220 21.17 23.74 10.45
CA SER A 220 22.60 23.79 10.14
C SER A 220 23.19 25.19 10.36
N THR A 221 24.44 25.29 10.85
CA THR A 221 25.33 26.43 10.59
C THR A 221 26.82 26.03 10.64
N THR A 222 27.54 26.27 9.52
CA THR A 222 28.97 26.65 9.40
C THR A 222 30.04 25.80 10.14
N SER A 223 31.10 25.29 9.50
CA SER A 223 32.08 26.04 8.68
C SER A 223 33.00 25.14 7.81
N SER A 224 33.64 25.76 6.80
CA SER A 224 34.74 25.24 5.93
C SER A 224 36.09 25.09 6.70
N PRO A 225 37.23 24.56 6.14
CA PRO A 225 37.64 24.64 4.73
C PRO A 225 38.40 23.45 4.06
N ALA A 226 38.33 23.46 2.72
CA ALA A 226 39.37 23.20 1.70
C ALA A 226 40.45 22.11 1.87
N SER A 227 40.58 21.28 0.83
CA SER A 227 41.87 21.02 0.16
C SER A 227 41.65 20.71 -1.32
N ALA A 228 42.54 21.20 -2.18
CA ALA A 228 42.41 21.11 -3.64
C ALA A 228 43.41 20.10 -4.22
N SER A 229 43.01 19.43 -5.31
CA SER A 229 43.91 18.82 -6.28
C SER A 229 43.31 18.96 -7.68
N ALA A 230 44.06 19.57 -8.59
CA ALA A 230 43.61 19.83 -9.95
C ALA A 230 43.86 18.63 -10.86
N GLN A 231 42.94 18.37 -11.79
CA GLN A 231 43.18 17.48 -12.93
C GLN A 231 42.66 18.14 -14.22
N ALA A 232 43.41 17.97 -15.31
CA ALA A 232 43.28 18.77 -16.53
C ALA A 232 42.00 18.44 -17.34
N PRO A 233 41.47 19.39 -18.13
CA PRO A 233 40.28 19.15 -18.95
C PRO A 233 40.55 18.16 -20.09
N ALA A 234 39.71 17.13 -20.17
CA ALA A 234 39.62 16.29 -21.36
C ALA A 234 38.87 17.02 -22.49
N THR A 235 39.29 16.80 -23.73
CA THR A 235 38.71 17.38 -24.95
C THR A 235 37.28 16.91 -25.21
N PRO A 236 36.37 17.76 -25.75
CA PRO A 236 35.06 17.31 -26.20
C PRO A 236 35.17 16.29 -27.34
N ILE A 237 34.39 15.21 -27.25
CA ILE A 237 34.14 14.28 -28.36
C ILE A 237 32.83 14.73 -29.02
N GLU A 238 32.87 15.03 -30.32
CA GLU A 238 31.67 15.32 -31.11
C GLU A 238 30.84 14.03 -31.31
N PRO A 239 29.51 14.07 -31.19
CA PRO A 239 28.66 12.95 -31.58
C PRO A 239 28.51 12.87 -33.11
N ASP A 240 28.97 11.77 -33.70
CA ASP A 240 28.75 11.43 -35.10
C ASP A 240 27.23 11.25 -35.37
N THR A 241 26.68 12.06 -36.28
CA THR A 241 25.26 12.06 -36.62
C THR A 241 25.02 11.40 -37.98
N THR A 242 25.01 10.07 -38.01
CA THR A 242 24.69 9.27 -39.20
C THR A 242 23.57 8.26 -38.94
N VAL A 243 22.33 8.75 -38.76
CA VAL A 243 21.11 7.93 -38.80
C VAL A 243 20.48 8.02 -40.20
N PRO A 244 20.39 6.92 -40.97
CA PRO A 244 19.70 6.93 -42.27
C PRO A 244 18.18 7.04 -42.08
N ALA A 245 17.55 7.89 -42.89
CA ALA A 245 16.10 8.11 -42.85
C ALA A 245 15.32 6.88 -43.38
N PRO A 246 14.19 6.51 -42.75
CA PRO A 246 13.31 5.47 -43.30
C PRO A 246 12.57 5.98 -44.56
N PRO A 247 12.28 5.10 -45.54
CA PRO A 247 11.61 5.49 -46.77
C PRO A 247 10.14 5.89 -46.51
N ALA A 248 9.74 7.03 -47.07
CA ALA A 248 8.36 7.52 -46.97
C ALA A 248 7.38 6.58 -47.66
N THR A 249 6.42 6.04 -46.90
CA THR A 249 5.32 5.23 -47.45
C THR A 249 4.11 6.14 -47.71
N SER A 250 3.76 6.35 -48.98
CA SER A 250 2.58 7.13 -49.36
C SER A 250 1.30 6.33 -49.18
N LEU A 251 0.51 6.65 -48.17
CA LEU A 251 -0.87 6.19 -48.07
C LEU A 251 -1.78 7.14 -48.85
N ALA A 252 -2.36 6.62 -49.94
CA ALA A 252 -3.29 7.36 -50.78
C ALA A 252 -4.63 7.57 -50.06
N ALA A 253 -5.08 8.83 -49.99
CA ALA A 253 -6.42 9.14 -49.54
C ALA A 253 -7.45 8.71 -50.59
N THR A 254 -8.36 7.82 -50.21
CA THR A 254 -9.65 7.64 -50.89
C THR A 254 -10.70 8.38 -50.08
N ALA A 255 -11.02 9.60 -50.52
CA ALA A 255 -12.26 10.25 -50.12
C ALA A 255 -13.39 9.63 -50.94
N ASP A 256 -14.45 9.20 -50.28
CA ASP A 256 -15.73 8.98 -50.94
C ASP A 256 -16.85 9.60 -50.11
N SER A 257 -17.92 10.03 -50.78
CA SER A 257 -18.70 11.18 -50.33
C SER A 257 -20.22 10.95 -50.35
N VAL A 258 -20.88 11.51 -49.33
CA VAL A 258 -22.29 11.95 -49.33
C VAL A 258 -23.38 10.88 -49.57
N GLY A 259 -24.16 10.64 -48.52
CA GLY A 259 -25.50 10.03 -48.60
C GLY A 259 -26.38 10.55 -47.46
N THR A 260 -27.34 11.42 -47.76
CA THR A 260 -28.22 12.08 -46.79
C THR A 260 -29.59 11.38 -46.63
N ALA A 261 -30.32 11.78 -45.57
CA ALA A 261 -31.68 11.40 -45.14
C ALA A 261 -31.76 10.26 -44.08
N GLY A 262 -32.57 10.40 -43.02
CA GLY A 262 -33.37 11.56 -42.62
C GLY A 262 -34.25 11.35 -41.38
N ALA A 263 -34.97 12.41 -41.00
CA ALA A 263 -36.15 12.45 -40.11
C ALA A 263 -36.04 11.88 -38.68
N SER A 264 -35.82 12.77 -37.70
CA SER A 264 -36.33 12.61 -36.34
C SER A 264 -37.70 13.27 -36.21
N PRO A 265 -38.76 12.58 -35.74
CA PRO A 265 -39.98 13.22 -35.29
C PRO A 265 -39.83 13.65 -33.82
N ALA A 266 -40.26 14.88 -33.52
CA ALA A 266 -40.46 15.32 -32.14
C ALA A 266 -41.74 14.70 -31.54
N ALA A 267 -41.72 14.41 -30.25
CA ALA A 267 -42.93 14.15 -29.46
C ALA A 267 -42.81 14.86 -28.10
N THR A 268 -43.62 15.89 -27.91
CA THR A 268 -43.76 16.67 -26.66
C THR A 268 -45.07 16.26 -25.97
N VAL A 269 -45.20 16.59 -24.67
CA VAL A 269 -46.44 16.48 -23.83
C VAL A 269 -46.86 15.00 -23.56
N LEU A 270 -47.25 14.55 -22.37
CA LEU A 270 -48.17 15.20 -21.40
C LEU A 270 -47.89 14.84 -19.92
N ARG A 271 -48.30 15.74 -19.02
CA ARG A 271 -48.39 15.51 -17.56
C ARG A 271 -49.62 14.65 -17.21
N ALA A 272 -49.56 13.87 -16.13
CA ALA A 272 -50.70 13.65 -15.24
C ALA A 272 -50.23 13.20 -13.84
N ALA A 273 -51.01 13.54 -12.81
CA ALA A 273 -50.76 13.16 -11.41
C ALA A 273 -52.01 12.53 -10.78
N ALA A 274 -51.82 11.53 -9.91
CA ALA A 274 -52.72 11.07 -8.83
C ALA A 274 -51.98 9.91 -8.11
N ALA A 275 -51.81 9.81 -6.78
CA ALA A 275 -52.66 10.08 -5.60
C ALA A 275 -53.39 8.82 -5.05
N ALA A 276 -53.04 8.48 -3.80
CA ALA A 276 -53.81 7.77 -2.77
C ALA A 276 -54.16 6.26 -2.89
N LEU A 277 -53.55 5.43 -2.03
CA LEU A 277 -54.23 4.48 -1.10
C LEU A 277 -53.25 4.09 0.05
N VAL A 278 -53.47 4.15 1.38
CA VAL A 278 -54.56 4.54 2.31
C VAL A 278 -55.31 3.38 3.02
N VAL A 279 -54.73 2.90 4.15
CA VAL A 279 -55.34 2.16 5.30
C VAL A 279 -55.68 0.66 5.01
N ILE A 280 -55.58 -0.34 5.90
CA ILE A 280 -56.42 -0.66 7.10
C ILE A 280 -55.79 -1.77 7.99
N ILE A 281 -55.68 -1.48 9.30
CA ILE A 281 -55.83 -2.31 10.54
C ILE A 281 -55.07 -3.65 10.75
N GLY A 282 -54.45 -3.75 11.93
CA GLY A 282 -54.23 -4.99 12.69
C GLY A 282 -53.83 -4.68 14.14
N ALA A 283 -54.64 -5.06 15.15
CA ALA A 283 -54.49 -4.63 16.54
C ALA A 283 -54.60 -5.80 17.55
N ALA A 284 -54.18 -5.52 18.81
CA ALA A 284 -54.28 -6.39 20.01
C ALA A 284 -53.36 -7.65 20.03
N ALA A 285 -53.01 -8.24 21.18
CA ALA A 285 -53.54 -8.04 22.53
C ALA A 285 -52.49 -8.04 23.66
N LEU A 286 -52.92 -7.51 24.81
CA LEU A 286 -52.26 -7.50 26.12
C LEU A 286 -52.38 -8.88 26.82
N VAL A 287 -51.32 -9.37 27.48
CA VAL A 287 -51.46 -10.37 28.57
C VAL A 287 -50.52 -10.00 29.72
N THR A 288 -51.10 -9.63 30.85
CA THR A 288 -50.45 -9.52 32.16
C THR A 288 -50.59 -10.84 32.93
N GLY A 289 -49.55 -11.26 33.64
CA GLY A 289 -49.60 -12.42 34.52
C GLY A 289 -48.52 -12.39 35.60
N HIS A 290 -48.93 -12.09 36.83
CA HIS A 290 -48.25 -12.47 38.07
C HIS A 290 -49.31 -13.11 39.00
N PRO A 291 -48.90 -14.01 39.90
CA PRO A 291 -49.77 -14.58 40.92
C PRO A 291 -50.20 -13.56 41.98
#